data_AF-A0A0L0FMI2-F1
#
_entry.id   AF-A0A0L0FMI2-F1
#
_cell.length_a   1.000
_cell.length_b   1.000
_cell.length_c   1.000
_cell.angle_alpha   90.00
_cell.angle_beta   90.00
_cell.angle_gamma   90.00
#
_symmetry.space_group_name_H-M   'P 1'
#
loop_
_entity.id
_entity.type
_entity.pdbx_description
1 polymer ?
#
loop_
_entity_poly.entity_id
_entity_poly.type
_entity_poly.pdbx_seq_one_letter_code
_entity_poly.pdbx_strand_id
1 'polypeptide(L)' 'MPKAEVGSAKYVANKAKSKGLQKLKFFCQMCQKQCRDDNGFKCHIMSESHQRQMELFTENTEEYLDSFSL' A
#
# COMPACT_ATOMS: atom_id res chain seq x y z
N MET A 1 0.55 -15.63 -5.60
CA MET A 1 -0.15 -15.96 -6.86
C MET A 1 0.80 -15.68 -8.03
N PRO A 2 0.98 -16.59 -8.99
CA PRO A 2 1.79 -16.32 -10.18
C PRO A 2 1.21 -15.15 -10.98
N LYS A 3 2.09 -14.31 -11.55
CA LYS A 3 1.68 -13.18 -12.42
C LYS A 3 0.92 -13.76 -13.61
N ALA A 4 -0.26 -13.18 -13.90
CA ALA A 4 -1.03 -13.55 -15.07
C ALA A 4 -0.28 -13.12 -16.34
N GLU A 5 -0.30 -13.97 -17.37
CA GLU A 5 0.26 -13.66 -18.69
C GLU A 5 -0.36 -12.35 -19.24
N VAL A 6 0.49 -11.49 -19.81
CA VAL A 6 0.08 -10.18 -20.31
C VAL A 6 -0.95 -10.37 -21.43
N GLY A 7 -2.12 -9.73 -21.29
CA GLY A 7 -3.21 -9.82 -22.26
C GLY A 7 -4.27 -10.89 -21.95
N SER A 8 -4.03 -11.83 -21.04
CA SER A 8 -5.08 -12.77 -20.60
C SER A 8 -6.27 -12.08 -19.95
N ALA A 9 -7.43 -12.75 -19.97
CA ALA A 9 -8.61 -12.31 -19.24
C ALA A 9 -8.32 -12.03 -17.75
N LYS A 10 -7.48 -12.87 -17.12
CA LYS A 10 -7.04 -12.68 -15.72
C LYS A 10 -6.14 -11.44 -15.56
N TYR A 11 -5.26 -11.16 -16.51
CA TYR A 11 -4.45 -9.94 -16.52
C TYR A 11 -5.32 -8.69 -16.65
N VAL A 12 -6.26 -8.67 -17.60
CA VAL A 12 -7.20 -7.56 -17.81
C VAL A 12 -8.05 -7.33 -16.56
N ALA A 13 -8.62 -8.39 -15.99
CA ALA A 13 -9.42 -8.32 -14.77
C ALA A 13 -8.62 -7.81 -13.55
N ASN A 14 -7.37 -8.25 -13.39
CA ASN A 14 -6.50 -7.75 -12.33
C ASN A 14 -6.18 -6.26 -12.51
N LYS A 15 -5.87 -5.84 -13.75
CA LYS A 15 -5.56 -4.44 -14.06
C LYS A 15 -6.77 -3.53 -13.84
N ALA A 16 -7.96 -3.98 -14.19
CA ALA A 16 -9.21 -3.25 -13.94
C ALA A 16 -9.45 -3.07 -12.42
N LYS A 17 -9.27 -4.12 -11.62
CA LYS A 17 -9.41 -4.06 -10.16
C LYS A 17 -8.42 -3.08 -9.53
N SER A 18 -7.15 -3.12 -9.97
CA SER A 18 -6.11 -2.21 -9.48
C SER A 18 -6.35 -0.75 -9.81
N LYS A 19 -6.98 -0.41 -10.95
CA LYS A 19 -7.30 0.98 -11.31
C LYS A 19 -8.33 1.64 -10.38
N GLY A 20 -9.29 0.86 -9.87
CA GLY A 20 -10.30 1.36 -8.93
C GLY A 20 -9.81 1.47 -7.49
N LEU A 21 -8.67 0.84 -7.16
CA LEU A 21 -8.07 0.82 -5.84
C LEU A 21 -7.21 2.08 -5.57
N GLN A 22 -7.72 3.29 -5.81
CA GLN A 22 -7.01 4.51 -5.36
C GLN A 22 -6.99 4.61 -3.82
N LYS A 23 -6.63 5.76 -3.19
CA LYS A 23 -6.58 5.99 -1.72
C LYS A 23 -7.88 5.56 -0.98
N LEU A 24 -8.07 4.26 -0.82
CA LEU A 24 -9.25 3.58 -0.30
C LEU A 24 -8.85 2.78 0.94
N LYS A 25 -9.78 1.98 1.48
CA LYS A 25 -9.68 1.23 2.74
C LYS A 25 -8.33 0.54 3.03
N PHE A 26 -7.60 0.07 2.01
CA PHE A 26 -6.36 -0.70 2.15
C PHE A 26 -5.11 0.06 1.68
N PHE A 27 -5.11 1.38 1.79
CA PHE A 27 -3.95 2.23 1.45
C PHE A 27 -3.10 2.53 2.69
N CYS A 28 -1.79 2.29 2.61
CA CYS A 28 -0.85 2.70 3.65
C CYS A 28 -0.35 4.11 3.35
N GLN A 29 -0.72 5.06 4.20
CA GLN A 29 -0.33 6.47 4.04
C GLN A 29 1.18 6.65 4.21
N MET A 30 1.77 5.96 5.19
CA MET A 30 3.20 6.02 5.50
C MET A 30 4.07 5.52 4.35
N CYS A 31 3.73 4.37 3.79
CA CYS A 31 4.47 3.77 2.68
C CYS A 31 3.97 4.26 1.29
N GLN A 32 2.96 5.13 1.26
CA GLN A 32 2.19 5.52 0.07
C GLN A 32 1.83 4.32 -0.82
N LYS A 33 1.41 3.22 -0.20
CA LYS A 33 1.27 1.91 -0.85
C LYS A 33 -0.18 1.43 -0.83
N GLN A 34 -0.75 1.20 -2.00
CA GLN A 34 -2.04 0.53 -2.12
C GLN A 34 -1.90 -0.99 -1.95
N CYS A 35 -2.66 -1.54 -1.00
CA CYS A 35 -2.87 -2.98 -0.88
C CYS A 35 -4.20 -3.38 -1.53
N ARG A 36 -4.25 -4.62 -2.05
CA ARG A 36 -5.38 -5.10 -2.86
C ARG A 36 -6.59 -5.49 -2.02
N ASP A 37 -6.35 -5.99 -0.83
CA ASP A 37 -7.33 -6.55 0.09
C ASP A 37 -6.84 -6.44 1.54
N ASP A 38 -7.72 -6.82 2.47
CA ASP A 38 -7.48 -6.77 3.91
C ASP A 38 -6.26 -7.59 4.33
N ASN A 39 -6.11 -8.80 3.78
CA ASN A 39 -4.99 -9.67 4.09
C ASN A 39 -3.66 -9.08 3.59
N GLY A 40 -3.65 -8.53 2.37
CA GLY A 40 -2.48 -7.85 1.81
C GLY A 40 -2.07 -6.63 2.62
N PHE A 41 -3.04 -5.89 3.16
CA PHE A 41 -2.77 -4.75 4.04
C PHE A 41 -2.20 -5.21 5.40
N LYS A 42 -2.79 -6.24 6.01
CA LYS A 42 -2.27 -6.85 7.26
C LYS A 42 -0.83 -7.34 7.09
N CYS A 43 -0.55 -8.12 6.06
CA CYS A 43 0.82 -8.57 5.78
C CYS A 43 1.78 -7.41 5.53
N HIS A 44 1.30 -6.32 4.92
CA HIS A 44 2.12 -5.14 4.70
C HIS A 44 2.50 -4.44 6.00
N ILE A 45 1.55 -4.16 6.90
CA ILE A 45 1.84 -3.45 8.16
C ILE A 45 2.65 -4.32 9.15
N MET A 46 2.60 -5.64 9.01
CA MET A 46 3.43 -6.56 9.79
C MET A 46 4.85 -6.76 9.22
N SER A 47 5.16 -6.23 8.03
CA SER A 47 6.47 -6.41 7.41
C SER A 47 7.55 -5.52 8.03
N GLU A 48 8.78 -6.02 8.10
CA GLU A 48 9.94 -5.26 8.61
C GLU A 48 10.14 -3.94 7.85
N SER A 49 9.90 -3.93 6.53
CA SER A 49 10.03 -2.70 5.74
C SER A 49 9.07 -1.60 6.18
N HIS A 50 7.84 -1.98 6.58
CA HIS A 50 6.89 -1.02 7.13
C HIS A 50 7.32 -0.57 8.53
N GLN A 51 7.70 -1.51 9.40
CA GLN A 51 8.13 -1.21 10.77
C GLN A 51 9.33 -0.28 10.82
N ARG A 52 10.36 -0.53 9.99
CA ARG A 52 11.52 0.36 9.87
C ARG A 52 11.14 1.77 9.42
N GLN A 53 10.16 1.90 8.52
CA GLN A 53 9.68 3.21 8.09
C GLN A 53 8.93 3.94 9.22
N MET A 54 8.24 3.19 10.09
CA MET A 54 7.62 3.75 11.30
C MET A 54 8.66 4.20 12.33
N GLU A 55 9.74 3.44 12.52
CA GLU A 55 10.85 3.81 13.41
C GLU A 55 11.50 5.12 12.96
N LEU A 56 11.83 5.25 11.67
CA LEU A 56 12.37 6.48 11.10
C LEU A 56 11.43 7.69 11.28
N PHE A 57 10.11 7.45 11.24
CA PHE A 57 9.11 8.50 11.50
C PHE A 57 9.05 8.87 12.99
N THR A 58 9.15 7.90 13.90
CA THR A 58 9.16 8.21 15.34
C THR A 58 10.36 9.05 15.74
N GLU A 59 11.46 8.99 15.00
CA GLU A 59 12.66 9.80 15.22
C GLU A 59 12.53 11.23 14.64
N ASN A 60 11.62 11.49 13.68
CA ASN A 60 11.43 12.78 13.00
C ASN A 60 9.94 13.12 12.83
N THR A 61 9.22 13.21 13.95
CA THR A 61 7.76 13.29 13.94
C THR A 61 7.21 14.65 13.46
N GLU A 62 7.97 15.74 13.65
CA GLU A 62 7.50 17.11 13.36
C GLU A 62 7.42 17.42 11.86
N GLU A 63 8.44 17.05 11.07
CA GLU A 63 8.47 17.34 9.62
C GLU A 63 7.39 16.59 8.83
N TYR A 64 6.97 15.42 9.32
CA TYR A 64 6.03 14.56 8.60
C TYR A 64 4.57 14.90 8.93
N LEU A 65 4.25 15.31 10.17
CA LEU A 65 2.89 15.70 10.55
C LEU A 65 2.39 16.91 9.74
N ASP A 66 3.26 17.86 9.39
CA ASP A 66 2.93 19.00 8.52
C ASP A 66 2.60 18.58 7.08
N SER A 67 3.13 17.45 6.61
CA SER A 67 2.89 16.95 5.25
C SER A 67 1.60 16.11 5.11
N PHE A 68 1.04 15.63 6.23
CA PHE A 68 -0.18 14.81 6.25
C PHE A 68 -1.37 15.45 6.98
N SER A 69 -1.15 16.57 7.67
CA SER A 69 -2.22 17.38 8.24
C SER A 69 -2.75 18.32 7.16
N LEU A 70 -3.87 17.93 6.54
CA LEU A 70 -4.79 18.85 5.87
C LEU A 70 -5.81 19.38 6.89
#